data_AF-D4KC67-F1
#
_entry.id   AF-D4KC67-F1
#
_cell.length_a   1.000
_cell.length_b   1.000
_cell.length_c   1.000
_cell.angle_alpha   90.00
_cell.angle_beta   90.00
_cell.angle_gamma   90.00
#
_symmetry.space_group_name_H-M   'P 1'
#
loop_
_entity.id
_entity.type
_entity.pdbx_description
1 polymer ?
#
loop_
_entity_poly.entity_id
_entity_poly.type
_entity_poly.pdbx_seq_one_letter_code
_entity_poly.pdbx_strand_id
1 'polypeptide(L)'
;MSNLSNVCLSIRSSNNKTSTARGYASNGKALVSFTNKGGVNTLKAYPKADKVPSYLLMDEKEYTAYGNAIKYVYNSACHVNASTTNKEDESIIKVYTTDFHSCLSDLATIVFGDTFSMQEYPSFGTEVLAIAKTYLTTTMDGDVSPANLPINRFVKALEPMLLSVAAHSVFLKDYERDYNLACKRCNSRINKATAQLDKAQAEYDKALSELDKAKEQIVKDKSDNTIKASTKKTHENNLEKAQKEFDAKKSVLDTIKNTINTWTIKLADAQKTFEQAKAEDEKNS
;
A
#
# COMPACT_ATOMS: atom_id res chain seq x y z
N MET A 1 2.17 -5.63 9.68
CA MET A 1 3.53 -5.33 9.20
C MET A 1 3.46 -5.30 7.68
N SER A 2 4.20 -4.43 7.00
CA SER A 2 4.17 -4.39 5.53
C SER A 2 4.84 -5.67 5.02
N ASN A 3 4.16 -6.46 4.18
CA ASN A 3 4.69 -7.73 3.64
C ASN A 3 5.81 -7.54 2.60
N LEU A 4 6.18 -6.30 2.28
CA LEU A 4 7.21 -6.01 1.30
C LEU A 4 8.60 -6.24 1.90
N SER A 5 9.42 -7.02 1.22
CA SER A 5 10.81 -7.23 1.62
C SER A 5 11.62 -5.93 1.55
N ASN A 6 12.72 -5.89 2.30
CA ASN A 6 13.73 -4.83 2.18
C ASN A 6 14.31 -4.71 0.77
N VAL A 7 14.30 -5.80 0.00
CA VAL A 7 14.73 -5.83 -1.41
C VAL A 7 13.77 -5.03 -2.29
N CYS A 8 12.46 -5.26 -2.19
CA CYS A 8 11.47 -4.49 -2.94
C CYS A 8 11.51 -3.00 -2.58
N LEU A 9 11.63 -2.67 -1.30
CA LEU A 9 11.74 -1.27 -0.86
C LEU A 9 13.00 -0.60 -1.41
N SER A 10 14.12 -1.33 -1.47
CA SER A 10 15.37 -0.86 -2.08
C SER A 10 15.23 -0.60 -3.59
N ILE A 11 14.55 -1.50 -4.31
CA ILE A 11 14.24 -1.35 -5.75
C ILE A 11 13.38 -0.11 -5.99
N ARG A 12 12.30 0.06 -5.22
CA ARG A 12 11.41 1.25 -5.28
C ARG A 12 12.18 2.54 -5.05
N SER A 13 13.00 2.59 -4.00
CA SER A 13 13.78 3.78 -3.63
C SER A 13 14.86 4.14 -4.65
N SER A 14 15.57 3.14 -5.18
CA SER A 14 16.57 3.31 -6.24
C SER A 14 15.96 3.88 -7.52
N ASN A 15 14.86 3.26 -7.99
CA ASN A 15 14.18 3.67 -9.22
C ASN A 15 13.57 5.09 -9.09
N ASN A 16 12.98 5.43 -7.95
CA ASN A 16 12.45 6.77 -7.68
C ASN A 16 13.53 7.87 -7.69
N LYS A 17 14.71 7.61 -7.09
CA LYS A 17 15.84 8.55 -7.15
C LYS A 17 16.37 8.71 -8.59
N THR A 18 16.37 7.64 -9.38
CA THR A 18 16.83 7.71 -10.78
C THR A 18 15.82 8.34 -11.74
N SER A 19 14.52 8.22 -11.49
CA SER A 19 13.45 8.82 -12.31
C SER A 19 13.35 10.33 -12.08
N THR A 20 13.40 10.78 -10.83
CA THR A 20 13.37 12.20 -10.46
C THR A 20 14.60 12.99 -10.94
N ALA A 21 15.76 12.35 -11.06
CA ALA A 21 16.98 13.02 -11.51
C ALA A 21 17.14 13.10 -13.05
N ARG A 22 16.31 12.42 -13.85
CA ARG A 22 16.63 12.18 -15.28
C ARG A 22 15.51 12.35 -16.31
N GLY A 23 14.29 12.74 -15.95
CA GLY A 23 13.25 13.05 -16.94
C GLY A 23 13.06 11.94 -18.00
N TYR A 24 12.68 10.74 -17.55
CA TYR A 24 12.34 9.54 -18.34
C TYR A 24 13.29 9.12 -19.49
N ALA A 25 14.30 8.31 -19.13
CA ALA A 25 14.66 7.01 -19.74
C ALA A 25 15.81 6.40 -18.91
N SER A 26 15.68 5.13 -18.55
CA SER A 26 16.33 4.41 -17.46
C SER A 26 17.81 4.03 -17.69
N ASN A 27 18.74 4.99 -17.59
CA ASN A 27 20.17 4.65 -17.44
C ASN A 27 20.59 4.39 -15.98
N GLY A 28 19.69 3.83 -15.16
CA GLY A 28 19.90 3.58 -13.73
C GLY A 28 21.15 2.75 -13.42
N LYS A 29 21.74 2.97 -12.25
CA LYS A 29 22.77 2.05 -11.72
C LYS A 29 22.03 0.84 -11.14
N ALA A 30 22.34 -0.35 -11.63
CA ALA A 30 21.79 -1.59 -11.09
C ALA A 30 22.15 -1.74 -9.60
N LEU A 31 21.24 -2.28 -8.79
CA LEU A 31 21.48 -2.56 -7.37
C LEU A 31 22.55 -3.63 -7.21
N VAL A 32 22.49 -4.66 -8.07
CA VAL A 32 23.48 -5.73 -8.12
C VAL A 32 24.27 -5.67 -9.42
N SER A 33 25.56 -5.97 -9.33
CA SER A 33 26.39 -6.15 -10.51
C SER A 33 27.22 -7.41 -10.36
N PHE A 34 27.54 -8.02 -11.49
CA PHE A 34 28.34 -9.24 -11.54
C PHE A 34 29.71 -8.93 -12.13
N THR A 35 30.72 -9.60 -11.58
CA THR A 35 32.10 -9.63 -12.07
C THR A 35 32.58 -11.05 -12.25
N ASN A 36 33.43 -11.30 -13.24
CA ASN A 36 33.92 -12.64 -13.52
C ASN A 36 35.23 -12.78 -12.75
N LYS A 37 35.30 -13.81 -11.91
CA LYS A 37 36.53 -14.18 -11.20
C LYS A 37 36.74 -15.67 -11.40
N GLY A 38 37.78 -16.02 -12.18
CA GLY A 38 38.15 -17.41 -12.43
C GLY A 38 37.12 -18.21 -13.24
N GLY A 39 36.41 -17.59 -14.18
CA GLY A 39 35.38 -18.24 -14.98
C GLY A 39 34.00 -18.31 -14.30
N VAL A 40 33.90 -17.86 -13.05
CA VAL A 40 32.65 -17.83 -12.28
C VAL A 40 32.13 -16.41 -12.15
N ASN A 41 30.83 -16.24 -12.42
CA ASN A 41 30.11 -14.99 -12.16
C ASN A 41 30.00 -14.77 -10.65
N THR A 42 30.74 -13.81 -10.14
CA THR A 42 30.76 -13.38 -8.73
C THR A 42 29.95 -12.12 -8.54
N LEU A 43 29.25 -12.02 -7.41
CA LEU A 43 28.53 -10.82 -7.02
C LEU A 43 29.54 -9.72 -6.66
N LYS A 44 29.30 -8.52 -7.18
CA LYS A 44 30.02 -7.32 -6.78
C LYS A 44 29.08 -6.41 -6.03
N ALA A 45 29.31 -6.32 -4.73
CA ALA A 45 28.64 -5.38 -3.85
C ALA A 45 28.92 -3.94 -4.31
N TYR A 46 27.85 -3.24 -4.66
CA TYR A 46 27.88 -1.79 -4.75
C TYR A 46 26.78 -1.20 -3.89
N PRO A 47 27.12 -0.22 -3.04
CA PRO A 47 28.46 0.31 -2.74
C PRO A 47 29.20 -0.52 -1.68
N LYS A 48 30.42 -0.10 -1.32
CA LYS A 48 31.18 -0.68 -0.19
C LYS A 48 30.41 -0.51 1.14
N ALA A 49 30.68 -1.36 2.13
CA ALA A 49 29.99 -1.35 3.43
C ALA A 49 30.01 0.02 4.15
N ASP A 50 31.08 0.80 3.98
CA ASP A 50 31.26 2.17 4.49
C ASP A 50 30.52 3.25 3.66
N LYS A 51 29.88 2.86 2.56
CA LYS A 51 29.27 3.75 1.56
C LYS A 51 27.85 3.34 1.18
N VAL A 52 27.21 2.43 1.93
CA VAL A 52 25.84 1.97 1.69
C VAL A 52 24.92 3.19 1.54
N PRO A 53 24.22 3.34 0.40
CA PRO A 53 23.44 4.54 0.16
C PRO A 53 22.19 4.43 1.02
N SER A 54 21.68 5.55 1.52
CA SER A 54 20.47 5.57 2.36
C SER A 54 19.20 4.99 1.70
N TYR A 55 19.24 4.68 0.41
CA TYR A 55 18.14 4.02 -0.30
C TYR A 55 18.22 2.48 -0.30
N LEU A 56 19.38 1.89 0.03
CA LEU A 56 19.55 0.45 0.10
C LEU A 56 19.18 0.01 1.52
N LEU A 57 18.01 -0.60 1.65
CA LEU A 57 17.45 -1.06 2.93
C LEU A 57 17.76 -2.53 3.21
N MET A 58 18.48 -3.21 2.30
CA MET A 58 18.89 -4.60 2.45
C MET A 58 20.22 -4.71 3.21
N ASP A 59 20.35 -5.71 4.07
CA ASP A 59 21.62 -6.11 4.67
C ASP A 59 22.50 -6.92 3.69
N GLU A 60 23.72 -7.27 4.09
CA GLU A 60 24.67 -8.03 3.24
C GLU A 60 24.14 -9.43 2.87
N LYS A 61 23.38 -10.06 3.77
CA LYS A 61 22.82 -11.40 3.56
C LYS A 61 21.66 -11.34 2.56
N GLU A 62 20.76 -10.38 2.71
CA GLU A 62 19.65 -10.08 1.80
C GLU A 62 20.17 -9.70 0.41
N TYR A 63 21.21 -8.85 0.35
CA TYR A 63 21.88 -8.49 -0.90
C TYR A 63 22.45 -9.71 -1.62
N THR A 64 23.16 -10.57 -0.88
CA THR A 64 23.78 -11.78 -1.43
C THR A 64 22.73 -12.79 -1.88
N ALA A 65 21.64 -12.95 -1.12
CA ALA A 65 20.52 -13.81 -1.47
C ALA A 65 19.82 -13.33 -2.76
N TYR A 66 19.47 -12.05 -2.83
CA TYR A 66 18.88 -11.42 -4.02
C TYR A 66 19.77 -11.58 -5.25
N GLY A 67 21.06 -11.27 -5.12
CA GLY A 67 22.01 -11.39 -6.22
C GLY A 67 22.17 -12.84 -6.72
N ASN A 68 22.22 -13.81 -5.81
CA ASN A 68 22.30 -15.23 -6.20
C ASN A 68 21.01 -15.71 -6.86
N ALA A 69 19.84 -15.30 -6.36
CA ALA A 69 18.56 -15.64 -6.97
C ALA A 69 18.46 -15.11 -8.41
N ILE A 70 18.84 -13.85 -8.66
CA ILE A 70 18.94 -13.30 -10.02
C ILE A 70 19.85 -14.13 -10.92
N LYS A 71 21.02 -14.51 -10.41
CA LYS A 71 21.99 -15.32 -11.15
C LYS A 71 21.41 -16.67 -11.55
N TYR A 72 20.72 -17.34 -10.64
CA TYR A 72 20.09 -18.63 -10.92
C TYR A 72 18.95 -18.48 -11.93
N VAL A 73 18.06 -17.49 -11.76
CA VAL A 73 16.98 -17.19 -12.72
C VAL A 73 17.54 -16.93 -14.12
N TYR A 74 18.59 -16.11 -14.22
CA TYR A 74 19.23 -15.81 -15.49
C TYR A 74 19.80 -17.08 -16.15
N ASN A 75 20.59 -17.86 -15.40
CA ASN A 75 21.22 -19.07 -15.93
C ASN A 75 20.16 -20.11 -16.36
N SER A 76 19.15 -20.37 -15.54
CA SER A 76 18.07 -21.30 -15.89
C SER A 76 17.28 -20.82 -17.10
N ALA A 77 17.00 -19.52 -17.21
CA ALA A 77 16.33 -18.95 -18.38
C ALA A 77 17.18 -19.09 -19.66
N CYS A 78 18.49 -18.94 -19.56
CA CYS A 78 19.41 -19.19 -20.67
C CYS A 78 19.42 -20.67 -21.09
N HIS A 79 19.39 -21.61 -20.13
CA HIS A 79 19.28 -23.04 -20.45
C HIS A 79 17.98 -23.37 -21.19
N VAL A 80 16.83 -22.88 -20.72
CA VAL A 80 15.53 -23.05 -21.41
C VAL A 80 15.58 -22.50 -22.84
N ASN A 81 16.11 -21.29 -23.01
CA ASN A 81 16.22 -20.67 -24.33
C ASN A 81 17.18 -21.44 -25.25
N ALA A 82 18.31 -21.94 -24.73
CA ALA A 82 19.29 -22.70 -25.49
C ALA A 82 18.74 -24.07 -25.91
N SER A 83 18.14 -24.83 -24.99
CA SER A 83 17.55 -26.14 -25.28
C SER A 83 16.42 -26.04 -26.32
N THR A 84 15.59 -25.00 -26.22
CA THR A 84 14.55 -24.70 -27.20
C THR A 84 15.15 -24.33 -28.57
N THR A 85 16.19 -23.52 -28.60
CA THR A 85 16.85 -23.08 -29.85
C THR A 85 17.54 -24.25 -30.55
N ASN A 86 18.18 -25.13 -29.78
CA ASN A 86 18.89 -26.31 -30.27
C ASN A 86 17.94 -27.48 -30.60
N LYS A 87 16.64 -27.35 -30.34
CA LYS A 87 15.63 -28.40 -30.53
C LYS A 87 15.99 -29.70 -29.80
N GLU A 88 16.41 -29.56 -28.54
CA GLU A 88 16.62 -30.70 -27.66
C GLU A 88 15.30 -31.46 -27.40
N ASP A 89 15.41 -32.64 -26.79
CA ASP A 89 14.25 -33.47 -26.46
C ASP A 89 13.26 -32.72 -25.55
N GLU A 90 11.96 -32.91 -25.79
CA GLU A 90 10.89 -32.23 -25.03
C GLU A 90 10.98 -32.49 -23.52
N SER A 91 11.44 -33.68 -23.11
CA SER A 91 11.64 -34.01 -21.69
C SER A 91 12.74 -33.17 -21.05
N ILE A 92 13.81 -32.88 -21.80
CA ILE A 92 14.94 -32.04 -21.36
C ILE A 92 14.49 -30.58 -21.24
N ILE A 93 13.79 -30.07 -22.25
CA ILE A 93 13.23 -28.71 -22.24
C ILE A 93 12.30 -28.53 -21.03
N LYS A 94 11.48 -29.53 -20.73
CA LYS A 94 10.56 -29.51 -19.58
C LYS A 94 11.31 -29.43 -18.25
N VAL A 95 12.38 -30.20 -18.06
CA VAL A 95 13.22 -30.15 -16.84
C VAL A 95 13.77 -28.74 -16.64
N TYR A 96 14.40 -28.14 -17.65
CA TYR A 96 14.92 -26.78 -17.53
C TYR A 96 13.84 -25.74 -17.28
N THR A 97 12.64 -25.93 -17.87
CA THR A 97 11.51 -25.03 -17.67
C THR A 97 11.01 -25.09 -16.23
N THR A 98 10.92 -26.29 -15.65
CA THR A 98 10.56 -26.47 -14.24
C THR A 98 11.59 -25.82 -13.31
N ASP A 99 12.88 -26.03 -13.56
CA ASP A 99 13.96 -25.43 -12.77
C ASP A 99 13.92 -23.89 -12.83
N PHE A 100 13.66 -23.33 -14.02
CA PHE A 100 13.48 -21.89 -14.20
C PHE A 100 12.32 -21.34 -13.36
N HIS A 101 11.15 -21.98 -13.39
CA HIS A 101 10.01 -21.52 -12.60
C HIS A 101 10.25 -21.64 -11.09
N SER A 102 10.98 -22.66 -10.63
CA SER A 102 11.42 -22.76 -9.24
C SER A 102 12.31 -21.59 -8.84
N CYS A 103 13.36 -21.32 -9.63
CA CYS A 103 14.27 -20.19 -9.38
C CYS A 103 13.52 -18.84 -9.40
N LEU A 104 12.56 -18.68 -10.31
CA LEU A 104 11.78 -17.45 -10.43
C LEU A 104 10.85 -17.26 -9.22
N SER A 105 10.25 -18.34 -8.71
CA SER A 105 9.44 -18.30 -7.50
C SER A 105 10.26 -17.94 -6.26
N ASP A 106 11.50 -18.45 -6.15
CA ASP A 106 12.41 -18.10 -5.07
C ASP A 106 12.79 -16.61 -5.12
N LEU A 107 13.13 -16.11 -6.32
CA LEU A 107 13.39 -14.69 -6.52
C LEU A 107 12.17 -13.84 -6.17
N ALA A 108 10.98 -14.23 -6.62
CA ALA A 108 9.75 -13.51 -6.33
C ALA A 108 9.46 -13.45 -4.83
N THR A 109 9.67 -14.56 -4.10
CA THR A 109 9.52 -14.61 -2.64
C THR A 109 10.53 -13.68 -1.95
N ILE A 110 11.79 -13.68 -2.38
CA ILE A 110 12.83 -12.78 -1.85
C ILE A 110 12.47 -11.31 -2.08
N VAL A 111 11.95 -10.98 -3.27
CA VAL A 111 11.67 -9.60 -3.65
C VAL A 111 10.35 -9.12 -3.05
N PHE A 112 9.26 -9.86 -3.19
CA PHE A 112 7.91 -9.39 -2.86
C PHE A 112 7.42 -9.86 -1.49
N GLY A 113 8.10 -10.83 -0.86
CA GLY A 113 7.68 -11.45 0.39
C GLY A 113 7.02 -12.81 0.19
N ASP A 114 6.82 -13.53 1.29
CA ASP A 114 6.23 -14.87 1.37
C ASP A 114 4.74 -14.94 1.00
N THR A 115 4.05 -13.81 1.00
CA THR A 115 2.64 -13.73 0.62
C THR A 115 2.38 -13.50 -0.86
N PHE A 116 3.42 -13.27 -1.66
CA PHE A 116 3.29 -13.05 -3.11
C PHE A 116 2.96 -14.35 -3.83
N SER A 117 2.00 -14.31 -4.76
CA SER A 117 1.69 -15.45 -5.63
C SER A 117 2.07 -15.15 -7.08
N MET A 118 2.84 -16.05 -7.69
CA MET A 118 3.15 -15.98 -9.13
C MET A 118 1.89 -16.05 -10.02
N GLN A 119 0.76 -16.54 -9.49
CA GLN A 119 -0.52 -16.56 -10.21
C GLN A 119 -1.10 -15.16 -10.43
N GLU A 120 -0.75 -14.19 -9.60
CA GLU A 120 -1.21 -12.79 -9.70
C GLU A 120 -0.51 -12.04 -10.86
N TYR A 121 0.54 -12.64 -11.44
CA TYR A 121 1.20 -12.11 -12.65
C TYR A 121 1.58 -13.25 -13.61
N PRO A 122 0.62 -13.88 -14.32
CA PRO A 122 0.86 -15.08 -15.12
C PRO A 122 1.88 -14.92 -16.25
N SER A 123 2.03 -13.70 -16.79
CA SER A 123 2.99 -13.40 -17.86
C SER A 123 4.43 -13.28 -17.38
N PHE A 124 4.68 -13.24 -16.06
CA PHE A 124 6.00 -12.93 -15.51
C PHE A 124 7.10 -13.85 -16.04
N GLY A 125 6.85 -15.15 -16.02
CA GLY A 125 7.83 -16.15 -16.49
C GLY A 125 8.17 -15.98 -17.96
N THR A 126 7.15 -15.78 -18.80
CA THR A 126 7.32 -15.57 -20.25
C THR A 126 8.10 -14.29 -20.56
N GLU A 127 7.82 -13.20 -19.83
CA GLU A 127 8.51 -11.93 -19.98
C GLU A 127 9.99 -12.03 -19.55
N VAL A 128 10.26 -12.67 -18.41
CA VAL A 128 11.64 -12.90 -17.92
C VAL A 128 12.43 -13.78 -18.89
N LEU A 129 11.81 -14.83 -19.44
CA LEU A 129 12.43 -15.66 -20.49
C LEU A 129 12.76 -14.84 -21.74
N ALA A 130 11.88 -13.93 -22.16
CA ALA A 130 12.10 -13.07 -23.32
C ALA A 130 13.25 -12.06 -23.10
N ILE A 131 13.35 -11.49 -21.89
CA ILE A 131 14.50 -10.64 -21.52
C ILE A 131 15.79 -11.45 -21.59
N ALA A 132 15.82 -12.63 -20.96
CA ALA A 132 16.99 -13.50 -20.96
C ALA A 132 17.40 -13.91 -22.38
N LYS A 133 16.43 -14.16 -23.27
CA LYS A 133 16.66 -14.47 -24.69
C LYS A 133 17.35 -13.33 -25.44
N THR A 134 17.03 -12.08 -25.10
CA THR A 134 17.66 -10.88 -25.68
C THR A 134 19.13 -10.74 -25.24
N TYR A 135 19.48 -11.32 -24.09
CA TYR A 135 20.82 -11.29 -23.50
C TYR A 135 21.40 -12.68 -23.32
N LEU A 136 21.19 -13.57 -24.30
CA LEU A 136 21.81 -14.89 -24.34
C LEU A 136 23.34 -14.76 -24.20
N THR A 137 23.93 -15.54 -23.31
CA THR A 137 25.36 -15.78 -23.38
C THR A 137 25.64 -16.53 -24.67
N THR A 138 26.25 -15.87 -25.66
CA THR A 138 26.94 -16.60 -26.73
C THR A 138 28.09 -17.34 -26.09
N THR A 139 27.94 -18.66 -25.99
CA THR A 139 28.95 -19.66 -25.65
C THR A 139 29.68 -19.51 -24.30
N MET A 140 29.61 -20.58 -23.49
CA MET A 140 30.58 -20.82 -22.40
C MET A 140 31.97 -21.19 -22.92
N ASP A 141 32.17 -21.22 -24.23
CA ASP A 141 33.50 -21.23 -24.87
C ASP A 141 33.81 -19.85 -25.42
N GLY A 142 34.97 -19.34 -25.01
CA GLY A 142 35.37 -17.95 -25.16
C GLY A 142 35.22 -17.43 -26.59
N ASP A 143 34.55 -16.28 -26.74
CA ASP A 143 35.29 -15.03 -26.97
C ASP A 143 34.41 -13.77 -26.84
N VAL A 144 35.02 -12.69 -26.36
CA VAL A 144 34.70 -11.24 -26.50
C VAL A 144 33.27 -10.67 -26.25
N SER A 145 32.66 -11.01 -25.11
CA SER A 145 31.90 -10.00 -24.35
C SER A 145 32.46 -9.98 -22.93
N PRO A 146 32.55 -8.84 -22.20
CA PRO A 146 32.90 -8.92 -20.78
C PRO A 146 31.92 -9.91 -20.18
N ALA A 147 32.38 -11.04 -19.62
CA ALA A 147 31.52 -12.18 -19.30
C ALA A 147 30.28 -11.85 -18.45
N ASN A 148 30.28 -10.69 -17.78
CA ASN A 148 29.18 -10.19 -16.97
C ASN A 148 28.25 -9.20 -17.68
N LEU A 149 28.59 -8.72 -18.87
CA LEU A 149 27.80 -7.73 -19.60
C LEU A 149 26.39 -8.25 -19.90
N PRO A 150 26.19 -9.52 -20.32
CA PRO A 150 24.85 -10.08 -20.55
C PRO A 150 24.01 -10.11 -19.27
N ILE A 151 24.52 -10.71 -18.17
CA ILE A 151 23.78 -10.77 -16.90
C ILE A 151 23.56 -9.37 -16.29
N ASN A 152 24.51 -8.44 -16.42
CA ASN A 152 24.31 -7.06 -15.96
C ASN A 152 23.26 -6.30 -16.79
N ARG A 153 23.14 -6.61 -18.09
CA ARG A 153 22.06 -6.08 -18.95
C ARG A 153 20.71 -6.70 -18.59
N PHE A 154 20.69 -8.01 -18.32
CA PHE A 154 19.52 -8.70 -17.79
C PHE A 154 19.03 -8.06 -16.49
N VAL A 155 19.93 -7.84 -15.51
CA VAL A 155 19.59 -7.17 -14.24
C VAL A 155 18.97 -5.79 -14.48
N LYS A 156 19.59 -4.97 -15.35
CA LYS A 156 19.08 -3.63 -15.68
C LYS A 156 17.68 -3.65 -16.32
N ALA A 157 17.34 -4.71 -17.05
CA ALA A 157 16.01 -4.89 -17.63
C ALA A 157 15.01 -5.50 -16.64
N LEU A 158 15.48 -6.38 -15.74
CA LEU A 158 14.67 -7.07 -14.75
C LEU A 158 14.24 -6.15 -13.60
N GLU A 159 15.11 -5.25 -13.11
CA GLU A 159 14.80 -4.38 -11.97
C GLU A 159 13.57 -3.47 -12.19
N PRO A 160 13.37 -2.82 -13.36
CA PRO A 160 12.14 -2.10 -13.68
C PRO A 160 10.90 -3.00 -13.78
N MET A 161 11.06 -4.24 -14.25
CA MET A 161 9.96 -5.22 -14.30
C MET A 161 9.56 -5.64 -12.88
N LEU A 162 10.53 -5.97 -12.02
CA LEU A 162 10.29 -6.23 -10.61
C LEU A 162 9.65 -5.04 -9.92
N LEU A 163 10.04 -3.80 -10.27
CA LEU A 163 9.36 -2.61 -9.78
C LEU A 163 7.92 -2.51 -10.29
N SER A 164 7.68 -2.81 -11.57
CA SER A 164 6.34 -2.81 -12.15
C SER A 164 5.46 -3.81 -11.41
N VAL A 165 5.93 -5.05 -11.22
CA VAL A 165 5.24 -6.07 -10.42
C VAL A 165 5.08 -5.59 -8.98
N ALA A 166 6.10 -4.94 -8.38
CA ALA A 166 6.01 -4.32 -7.06
C ALA A 166 4.95 -3.21 -7.00
N ALA A 167 4.75 -2.45 -8.06
CA ALA A 167 3.81 -1.33 -8.13
C ALA A 167 2.37 -1.81 -8.36
N HIS A 168 2.21 -2.90 -9.11
CA HIS A 168 0.93 -3.58 -9.31
C HIS A 168 0.55 -4.51 -8.14
N SER A 169 1.49 -4.83 -7.24
CA SER A 169 1.29 -5.63 -6.02
C SER A 169 0.94 -4.80 -4.77
N VAL A 170 0.16 -3.73 -4.91
CA VAL A 170 -0.69 -3.31 -3.80
C VAL A 170 -1.84 -4.32 -3.77
N PHE A 171 -1.63 -5.45 -3.11
CA PHE A 171 -2.50 -6.61 -3.20
C PHE A 171 -3.92 -6.30 -2.73
N LEU A 172 -4.92 -7.00 -3.27
CA LEU A 172 -6.28 -7.00 -2.75
C LEU A 172 -6.32 -7.22 -1.22
N LYS A 173 -5.40 -8.02 -0.67
CA LYS A 173 -5.23 -8.24 0.78
C LYS A 173 -4.81 -6.99 1.57
N ASP A 174 -4.06 -6.06 0.96
CA ASP A 174 -3.74 -4.78 1.59
C ASP A 174 -4.98 -3.87 1.62
N TYR A 175 -5.75 -3.81 0.53
CA TYR A 175 -7.04 -3.12 0.50
C TYR A 175 -8.05 -3.73 1.49
N GLU A 176 -8.09 -5.06 1.59
CA GLU A 176 -8.92 -5.78 2.56
C GLU A 176 -8.51 -5.47 4.00
N ARG A 177 -7.21 -5.46 4.30
CA ARG A 177 -6.69 -5.09 5.62
C ARG A 177 -7.06 -3.65 5.97
N ASP A 178 -6.83 -2.72 5.06
CA ASP A 178 -7.08 -1.30 5.29
C ASP A 178 -8.59 -1.04 5.45
N TYR A 179 -9.44 -1.73 4.68
CA TYR A 179 -10.88 -1.77 4.88
C TYR A 179 -11.26 -2.35 6.24
N ASN A 180 -10.70 -3.48 6.65
CA ASN A 180 -10.97 -4.10 7.96
C ASN A 180 -10.56 -3.20 9.14
N LEU A 181 -9.44 -2.48 9.01
CA LEU A 181 -9.02 -1.47 9.99
C LEU A 181 -9.97 -0.27 10.01
N ALA A 182 -10.41 0.20 8.84
CA ALA A 182 -11.41 1.25 8.72
C ALA A 182 -12.74 0.82 9.35
N CYS A 183 -13.22 -0.39 9.11
CA CYS A 183 -14.38 -1.00 9.75
C CYS A 183 -14.27 -0.95 11.27
N LYS A 184 -13.19 -1.49 11.84
CA LYS A 184 -12.96 -1.49 13.29
C LYS A 184 -12.98 -0.07 13.87
N ARG A 185 -12.23 0.86 13.26
CA ARG A 185 -12.09 2.23 13.75
C ARG A 185 -13.37 3.05 13.60
N CYS A 186 -14.00 3.00 12.42
CA CYS A 186 -15.23 3.76 12.13
C CYS A 186 -16.38 3.22 12.97
N ASN A 187 -16.60 1.90 13.02
CA ASN A 187 -17.66 1.31 13.83
C ASN A 187 -17.48 1.61 15.32
N SER A 188 -16.25 1.56 15.84
CA SER A 188 -15.99 1.96 17.23
C SER A 188 -16.37 3.42 17.50
N ARG A 189 -16.05 4.34 16.59
CA ARG A 189 -16.37 5.77 16.71
C ARG A 189 -17.86 6.04 16.55
N ILE A 190 -18.51 5.39 15.59
CA ILE A 190 -19.96 5.45 15.37
C ILE A 190 -20.66 4.94 16.63
N ASN A 191 -20.37 3.73 17.10
CA ASN A 191 -21.02 3.14 18.27
C ASN A 191 -20.86 4.01 19.52
N LYS A 192 -19.68 4.59 19.75
CA LYS A 192 -19.46 5.50 20.88
C LYS A 192 -20.31 6.77 20.76
N ALA A 193 -20.41 7.36 19.56
CA ALA A 193 -21.22 8.54 19.33
C ALA A 193 -22.73 8.23 19.40
N THR A 194 -23.16 7.09 18.85
CA THR A 194 -24.55 6.61 18.95
C THR A 194 -24.96 6.36 20.40
N ALA A 195 -24.09 5.76 21.22
CA ALA A 195 -24.37 5.58 22.65
C ALA A 195 -24.51 6.90 23.43
N GLN A 196 -23.95 8.00 22.91
CA GLN A 196 -24.10 9.35 23.48
C GLN A 196 -25.33 10.09 22.93
N LEU A 197 -25.85 9.66 21.78
CA LEU A 197 -26.89 10.37 21.04
C LEU A 197 -28.20 10.42 21.82
N ASP A 198 -28.67 9.30 22.37
CA ASP A 198 -29.93 9.23 23.11
C ASP A 198 -29.92 10.15 24.34
N LYS A 199 -28.80 10.18 25.06
CA LYS A 199 -28.61 11.07 26.21
C LYS A 199 -28.59 12.54 25.79
N ALA A 200 -27.84 12.88 24.74
CA ALA A 200 -27.79 14.25 24.23
C ALA A 200 -29.15 14.72 23.70
N GLN A 201 -29.92 13.84 23.08
CA GLN A 201 -31.27 14.11 22.62
C GLN A 201 -32.21 14.39 23.80
N ALA A 202 -32.18 13.55 24.84
CA ALA A 202 -32.98 13.78 26.04
C ALA A 202 -32.63 15.10 26.77
N GLU A 203 -31.34 15.44 26.85
CA GLU A 203 -30.89 16.72 27.42
C GLU A 203 -31.32 17.92 26.58
N TYR A 204 -31.28 17.79 25.25
CA TYR A 204 -31.80 18.79 24.31
C TYR A 204 -33.32 18.99 24.47
N ASP A 205 -34.10 17.90 24.50
CA ASP A 205 -35.56 17.95 24.63
C ASP A 205 -35.97 18.58 25.97
N LYS A 206 -35.22 18.27 27.05
CA LYS A 206 -35.42 18.90 28.36
C LYS A 206 -35.14 20.40 28.30
N ALA A 207 -34.00 20.81 27.74
CA ALA A 207 -33.63 22.22 27.63
C ALA A 207 -34.62 23.01 26.76
N LEU A 208 -35.14 22.40 25.69
CA LEU A 208 -36.19 22.97 24.87
C LEU A 208 -37.48 23.18 25.67
N SER A 209 -37.91 22.19 26.45
CA SER A 209 -39.09 22.32 27.31
C SER A 209 -38.93 23.41 28.37
N GLU A 210 -37.75 23.56 28.97
CA GLU A 210 -37.46 24.62 29.94
C GLU A 210 -37.45 26.01 29.28
N LEU A 211 -36.88 26.12 28.07
CA LEU A 211 -36.92 27.34 27.27
C LEU A 211 -38.36 27.75 26.93
N ASP A 212 -39.20 26.80 26.51
CA ASP A 212 -40.59 27.08 26.17
C ASP A 212 -41.39 27.53 27.40
N LYS A 213 -41.19 26.89 28.56
CA LYS A 213 -41.77 27.34 29.84
C LYS A 213 -41.34 28.76 30.21
N ALA A 214 -40.06 29.10 30.04
CA ALA A 214 -39.56 30.44 30.31
C ALA A 214 -40.18 31.47 29.35
N LYS A 215 -40.33 31.13 28.06
CA LYS A 215 -41.02 31.99 27.09
C LYS A 215 -42.49 32.21 27.45
N GLU A 216 -43.21 31.16 27.82
CA GLU A 216 -44.60 31.25 28.27
C GLU A 216 -44.73 32.12 29.52
N GLN A 217 -43.79 32.02 30.45
CA GLN A 217 -43.78 32.87 31.65
C GLN A 217 -43.63 34.35 31.29
N ILE A 218 -42.77 34.70 30.33
CA ILE A 218 -42.65 36.08 29.83
C ILE A 218 -43.95 36.57 29.18
N VAL A 219 -44.66 35.71 28.47
CA VAL A 219 -45.98 36.08 27.89
C VAL A 219 -46.99 36.37 29.00
N LYS A 220 -47.07 35.52 30.04
CA LYS A 220 -47.94 35.73 31.20
C LYS A 220 -47.63 37.02 31.93
N ASP A 221 -46.34 37.29 32.16
CA ASP A 221 -45.87 38.52 32.80
C ASP A 221 -46.26 39.80 32.05
N LYS A 222 -46.35 39.74 30.71
CA LYS A 222 -46.81 40.88 29.90
C LYS A 222 -48.31 41.13 30.06
N SER A 223 -49.11 40.07 30.20
CA SER A 223 -50.56 40.18 30.38
C SER A 223 -50.99 40.52 31.81
N ASP A 224 -50.11 40.34 32.80
CA ASP A 224 -50.42 40.59 34.21
C ASP A 224 -49.74 41.87 34.75
N ASN A 225 -50.57 42.87 35.05
CA ASN A 225 -50.14 44.16 35.60
C ASN A 225 -49.89 44.14 37.12
N THR A 226 -50.19 43.03 37.81
CA THR A 226 -49.99 42.88 39.25
C THR A 226 -48.59 42.39 39.63
N ILE A 227 -47.85 41.82 38.67
CA ILE A 227 -46.50 41.30 38.88
C ILE A 227 -45.49 42.45 39.00
N LYS A 228 -44.68 42.40 40.06
CA LYS A 228 -43.63 43.40 40.33
C LYS A 228 -42.55 43.41 39.25
N ALA A 229 -42.03 44.59 38.92
CA ALA A 229 -40.95 44.77 37.93
C ALA A 229 -39.69 43.94 38.24
N SER A 230 -39.33 43.79 39.52
CA SER A 230 -38.20 42.94 39.95
C SER A 230 -38.41 41.46 39.63
N THR A 231 -39.65 40.98 39.72
CA THR A 231 -40.01 39.60 39.35
C THR A 231 -39.94 39.42 37.83
N LYS A 232 -40.48 40.37 37.04
CA LYS A 232 -40.39 40.34 35.57
C LYS A 232 -38.93 40.27 35.10
N LYS A 233 -38.05 41.09 35.69
CA LYS A 233 -36.60 41.06 35.41
C LYS A 233 -35.95 39.72 35.76
N THR A 234 -36.43 39.05 36.83
CA THR A 234 -35.94 37.72 37.19
C THR A 234 -36.35 36.68 36.16
N HIS A 235 -37.58 36.72 35.66
CA HIS A 235 -38.05 35.84 34.59
C HIS A 235 -37.30 36.08 33.27
N GLU A 236 -37.00 37.34 32.91
CA GLU A 236 -36.17 37.68 31.73
C GLU A 236 -34.76 37.07 31.83
N ASN A 237 -34.12 37.20 33.00
CA ASN A 237 -32.82 36.56 33.25
C ASN A 237 -32.90 35.03 33.16
N ASN A 238 -34.00 34.43 33.62
CA ASN A 238 -34.21 32.98 33.52
C ASN A 238 -34.41 32.54 32.07
N LEU A 239 -35.13 33.32 31.25
CA LEU A 239 -35.25 33.08 29.81
C LEU A 239 -33.88 33.11 29.13
N GLU A 240 -33.05 34.10 29.43
CA GLU A 240 -31.70 34.20 28.87
C GLU A 240 -30.84 32.98 29.24
N LYS A 241 -30.92 32.52 30.49
CA LYS A 241 -30.22 31.30 30.95
C LYS A 241 -30.73 30.05 30.23
N ALA A 242 -32.05 29.88 30.12
CA ALA A 242 -32.65 28.74 29.43
C ALA A 242 -32.28 28.72 27.94
N GLN A 243 -32.22 29.89 27.29
CA GLN A 243 -31.78 30.01 25.90
C GLN A 243 -30.32 29.59 25.74
N LYS A 244 -29.41 30.06 26.62
CA LYS A 244 -28.00 29.64 26.61
C LYS A 244 -27.84 28.14 26.82
N GLU A 245 -28.62 27.55 27.71
CA GLU A 245 -28.58 26.11 27.97
C GLU A 245 -29.10 25.31 26.77
N PHE A 246 -30.23 25.73 26.17
CA PHE A 246 -30.75 25.15 24.93
C PHE A 246 -29.71 25.18 23.80
N ASP A 247 -29.10 26.33 23.54
CA ASP A 247 -28.11 26.49 22.47
C ASP A 247 -26.88 25.60 22.72
N ALA A 248 -26.45 25.48 23.98
CA ALA A 248 -25.36 24.59 24.36
C ALA A 248 -25.72 23.11 24.12
N LYS A 249 -26.91 22.66 24.54
CA LYS A 249 -27.35 21.26 24.31
C LYS A 249 -27.55 20.96 22.83
N LYS A 250 -28.10 21.90 22.07
CA LYS A 250 -28.22 21.80 20.61
C LYS A 250 -26.86 21.64 19.94
N SER A 251 -25.88 22.47 20.32
CA SER A 251 -24.51 22.37 19.78
C SER A 251 -23.86 21.00 20.05
N VAL A 252 -24.06 20.45 21.26
CA VAL A 252 -23.58 19.10 21.61
C VAL A 252 -24.27 18.04 20.74
N LEU A 253 -25.60 18.10 20.62
CA LEU A 253 -26.38 17.16 19.82
C LEU A 253 -25.96 17.18 18.34
N ASP A 254 -25.81 18.37 17.75
CA ASP A 254 -25.37 18.56 16.37
C ASP A 254 -23.95 18.01 16.17
N THR A 255 -23.05 18.24 17.13
CA THR A 255 -21.68 17.70 17.10
C THR A 255 -21.66 16.17 17.08
N ILE A 256 -22.50 15.53 17.89
CA ILE A 256 -22.61 14.06 17.91
C ILE A 256 -23.16 13.54 16.58
N LYS A 257 -24.24 14.13 16.06
CA LYS A 257 -24.82 13.77 14.75
C LYS A 257 -23.80 13.92 13.61
N ASN A 258 -23.07 15.03 13.58
CA ASN A 258 -22.01 15.27 12.60
C ASN A 258 -20.86 14.26 12.72
N THR A 259 -20.51 13.86 13.94
CA THR A 259 -19.49 12.83 14.19
C THR A 259 -19.93 11.49 13.60
N ILE A 260 -21.16 11.05 13.88
CA ILE A 260 -21.72 9.82 13.31
C ILE A 260 -21.65 9.89 11.78
N ASN A 261 -22.20 10.95 11.18
CA ASN A 261 -22.27 11.08 9.73
C ASN A 261 -20.88 11.08 9.07
N THR A 262 -19.91 11.80 9.65
CA THR A 262 -18.53 11.85 9.16
C THR A 262 -17.88 10.46 9.13
N TRP A 263 -18.06 9.66 10.19
CA TRP A 263 -17.46 8.34 10.25
C TRP A 263 -18.20 7.32 9.38
N THR A 264 -19.52 7.48 9.18
CA THR A 264 -20.29 6.68 8.23
C THR A 264 -19.81 6.92 6.79
N ILE A 265 -19.58 8.17 6.39
CA ILE A 265 -19.04 8.51 5.06
C ILE A 265 -17.65 7.89 4.89
N LYS A 266 -16.75 8.04 5.87
CA LYS A 266 -15.40 7.45 5.81
C LYS A 266 -15.43 5.93 5.68
N LEU A 267 -16.38 5.26 6.33
CA LEU A 267 -16.55 3.82 6.22
C LEU A 267 -17.03 3.43 4.81
N ALA A 268 -18.00 4.17 4.26
CA ALA A 268 -18.50 3.95 2.91
C ALA A 268 -17.41 4.18 1.84
N ASP A 269 -16.58 5.22 2.00
CA ASP A 269 -15.44 5.49 1.11
C ASP A 269 -14.42 4.34 1.16
N ALA A 270 -14.07 3.86 2.36
CA ALA A 270 -13.16 2.74 2.52
C ALA A 270 -13.71 1.45 1.88
N GLN A 271 -15.02 1.20 2.03
CA GLN A 271 -15.69 0.08 1.36
C GLN A 271 -15.61 0.23 -0.16
N LYS A 272 -15.95 1.41 -0.69
CA LYS A 272 -15.89 1.69 -2.13
C LYS A 272 -14.50 1.46 -2.69
N THR A 273 -13.45 1.93 -2.02
CA THR A 273 -12.06 1.71 -2.45
C THR A 273 -11.70 0.23 -2.48
N PHE A 274 -12.12 -0.56 -1.48
CA PHE A 274 -11.89 -2.01 -1.47
C PHE A 274 -12.64 -2.73 -2.59
N GLU A 275 -13.92 -2.43 -2.78
CA GLU A 275 -14.73 -3.06 -3.84
C GLU A 275 -14.22 -2.70 -5.24
N GLN A 276 -13.71 -1.48 -5.44
CA GLN A 276 -13.06 -1.08 -6.69
C GLN A 276 -11.80 -1.92 -6.95
N ALA A 277 -10.93 -2.05 -5.94
CA ALA A 277 -9.72 -2.88 -6.05
C ALA A 277 -10.07 -4.35 -6.31
N LYS A 278 -11.10 -4.87 -5.65
CA LYS A 278 -11.61 -6.24 -5.85
C LYS A 278 -12.11 -6.46 -7.28
N ALA A 279 -12.90 -5.52 -7.81
CA ALA A 279 -13.43 -5.62 -9.17
C ALA A 279 -12.33 -5.47 -10.25
N GLU A 280 -11.24 -4.76 -9.96
CA GLU A 280 -10.07 -4.70 -10.83
C GLU A 280 -9.27 -6.01 -10.79
N ASP A 281 -9.09 -6.60 -9.61
CA ASP A 281 -8.44 -7.91 -9.42
C ASP A 281 -9.18 -9.04 -10.16
N GLU A 282 -10.51 -9.08 -10.06
CA GLU A 282 -11.37 -10.05 -10.76
C GLU A 282 -11.35 -9.90 -12.29
N LYS A 283 -11.06 -8.71 -12.83
CA LYS A 283 -10.94 -8.49 -14.28
C LYS A 283 -9.58 -8.90 -14.84
N ASN A 284 -8.56 -8.91 -13.98
CA ASN A 284 -7.18 -9.21 -14.35
C ASN A 284 -6.79 -10.67 -14.06
N SER A 285 -7.67 -11.44 -13.39
CA SER A 285 -7.57 -12.89 -13.17
C SER A 285 -8.24 -13.69 -14.29
#